data_AF-A0ABC9F3A3-F1
#
_entry.id   AF-A0ABC9F3A3-F1
#
_cell.length_a   1.000
_cell.length_b   1.000
_cell.length_c   1.000
_cell.angle_alpha   90.00
_cell.angle_beta   90.00
_cell.angle_gamma   90.00
#
_symmetry.space_group_name_H-M   'P 1'
#
loop_
_entity.id
_entity.type
_entity.pdbx_description
1 polymer ?
#
loop_
_entity_poly.entity_id
_entity_poly.type
_entity_poly.pdbx_seq_one_letter_code
_entity_poly.pdbx_strand_id
1 'polypeptide(L)'
;MGTEAEIMGPLLAAGAGGVAGAAPETEVEEREAVPPWREQVTARGLAVSAVLGVLFCLITHKLNLTVGIIPSLNVAAGLLGYFLVRTWTAALERLGVVSKPFTKQENTVIQTCVVACYGLAFSGGFGSYMLAMDQRTYELIGPDYPGNRAVDVMNPSLGWMIGFMFVVSFLGLFSLVALRKVMVIDYKLTYPSGTATAMLINSFHTTTGAELADKQVRCLGKYLSISFIWNCFKWFFSGVGDSCGFDNFPSLGLTAFKNTFYFDFSPTYIGCGLICPHIVNCSTLLGAIISWGFLWPYISTKAGDWYPANLGSNDFKGLYGYKVFISVSVILGDGLYNLIKIIYATIKEIMNARAKQGRLPLVRVQEDDEGSKLSAEEKHLNETFIKDSIPPWLAGSGYVGLAAISIATVPMIFPQIKWYLVLSAMVALLLA
;
A
#
# COMPACT_ATOMS: atom_id res chain seq x y z
N MET A 1 3.27 -29.87 -22.89
CA MET A 1 2.78 -30.31 -21.57
C MET A 1 3.09 -29.20 -20.57
N GLY A 2 2.05 -28.66 -19.93
CA GLY A 2 2.13 -27.57 -18.96
C GLY A 2 1.76 -26.20 -19.53
N THR A 3 0.46 -25.99 -19.77
CA THR A 3 -0.13 -24.71 -20.19
C THR A 3 -0.07 -23.72 -19.02
N GLU A 4 0.43 -22.51 -19.30
CA GLU A 4 0.45 -21.38 -18.35
C GLU A 4 -0.98 -21.06 -17.89
N ALA A 5 -1.16 -21.08 -16.57
CA ALA A 5 -2.41 -20.71 -15.92
C ALA A 5 -2.64 -19.20 -16.07
N GLU A 6 -3.76 -18.86 -16.70
CA GLU A 6 -4.41 -17.55 -16.60
C GLU A 6 -4.71 -17.26 -15.11
N ILE A 7 -3.95 -16.34 -14.52
CA ILE A 7 -4.27 -15.75 -13.22
C ILE A 7 -4.89 -14.38 -13.50
N MET A 8 -6.15 -14.37 -13.92
CA MET A 8 -7.12 -13.29 -13.71
C MET A 8 -8.48 -13.76 -14.22
N GLY A 9 -9.17 -14.54 -13.39
CA GLY A 9 -10.59 -14.86 -13.55
C GLY A 9 -11.26 -14.77 -12.17
N PRO A 10 -12.52 -14.30 -12.08
CA PRO A 10 -13.22 -14.18 -10.82
C PRO A 10 -13.45 -15.58 -10.21
N LEU A 11 -13.02 -15.74 -8.96
CA LEU A 11 -13.15 -16.94 -8.13
C LEU A 11 -14.60 -17.19 -7.66
N LEU A 12 -15.56 -17.21 -8.59
CA LEU A 12 -16.98 -17.48 -8.30
C LEU A 12 -17.64 -18.46 -9.29
N ALA A 13 -16.91 -19.48 -9.74
CA ALA A 13 -17.48 -20.56 -10.55
C ALA A 13 -17.00 -21.95 -10.08
N ALA A 14 -17.40 -22.35 -8.88
CA ALA A 14 -17.33 -23.75 -8.46
C ALA A 14 -18.34 -24.01 -7.33
N GLY A 15 -19.61 -24.28 -7.70
CA GLY A 15 -20.62 -24.68 -6.72
C GLY A 15 -22.07 -24.44 -7.13
N ALA A 16 -22.48 -24.79 -8.35
CA ALA A 16 -23.89 -24.82 -8.71
C ALA A 16 -24.16 -26.00 -9.65
N GLY A 17 -24.21 -27.20 -9.07
CA GLY A 17 -24.72 -28.39 -9.73
C GLY A 17 -26.21 -28.58 -9.40
N GLY A 18 -27.07 -28.13 -10.33
CA GLY A 18 -28.37 -28.73 -10.63
C GLY A 18 -29.53 -28.50 -9.67
N VAL A 19 -30.37 -27.49 -9.94
CA VAL A 19 -31.84 -27.62 -9.98
C VAL A 19 -32.36 -26.71 -11.10
N ALA A 20 -33.23 -27.27 -11.93
CA ALA A 20 -33.79 -26.67 -13.13
C ALA A 20 -34.84 -25.58 -12.85
N GLY A 21 -34.91 -24.61 -13.75
CA GLY A 21 -36.16 -23.90 -14.11
C GLY A 21 -36.55 -22.70 -13.26
N ALA A 22 -36.03 -21.52 -13.61
CA ALA A 22 -36.73 -20.25 -13.45
C ALA A 22 -36.27 -19.27 -14.54
N ALA A 23 -37.24 -18.58 -15.16
CA ALA A 23 -37.07 -17.61 -16.23
C ALA A 23 -36.20 -16.41 -15.80
N PRO A 24 -35.61 -15.62 -16.73
CA PRO A 24 -34.75 -14.51 -16.36
C PRO A 24 -35.60 -13.42 -15.70
N GLU A 25 -35.44 -13.27 -14.39
CA GLU A 25 -35.95 -12.11 -13.68
C GLU A 25 -35.24 -10.88 -14.26
N THR A 26 -36.04 -9.94 -14.71
CA THR A 26 -35.65 -8.62 -15.18
C THR A 26 -34.88 -7.87 -14.10
N GLU A 27 -33.55 -7.99 -14.11
CA GLU A 27 -32.64 -7.05 -13.44
C GLU A 27 -32.65 -5.72 -14.20
N VAL A 28 -33.73 -4.96 -14.01
CA VAL A 28 -33.68 -3.51 -14.14
C VAL A 28 -33.27 -3.02 -12.76
N GLU A 29 -31.96 -3.03 -12.46
CA GLU A 29 -31.44 -2.16 -11.40
C GLU A 29 -31.88 -0.74 -11.76
N GLU A 30 -32.83 -0.19 -11.02
CA GLU A 30 -33.14 1.24 -11.05
C GLU A 30 -31.81 1.98 -10.91
N ARG A 31 -31.40 2.66 -11.98
CA ARG A 31 -30.15 3.42 -12.04
C ARG A 31 -30.19 4.51 -10.98
N GLU A 32 -29.70 4.20 -9.78
CA GLU A 32 -29.64 5.14 -8.65
C GLU A 32 -28.89 6.40 -9.11
N ALA A 33 -29.59 7.53 -9.13
CA ALA A 33 -28.98 8.81 -9.42
C ALA A 33 -27.87 9.06 -8.39
N VAL A 34 -26.62 9.15 -8.86
CA VAL A 34 -25.47 9.40 -7.99
C VAL A 34 -25.68 10.76 -7.31
N PRO A 35 -25.73 10.82 -5.97
CA PRO A 35 -25.95 12.07 -5.26
C PRO A 35 -24.77 13.02 -5.49
N PRO A 36 -24.98 14.35 -5.45
CA PRO A 36 -23.90 15.32 -5.62
C PRO A 36 -22.82 15.14 -4.55
N TRP A 37 -21.56 15.49 -4.86
CA TRP A 37 -20.40 15.26 -3.97
C TRP A 37 -20.58 15.77 -2.54
N ARG A 38 -21.33 16.86 -2.34
CA ARG A 38 -21.61 17.44 -1.01
C ARG A 38 -22.46 16.52 -0.13
N GLU A 39 -23.30 15.70 -0.73
CA GLU A 39 -24.17 14.75 -0.04
C GLU A 39 -23.46 13.40 0.19
N GLN A 40 -22.40 13.11 -0.56
CA GLN A 40 -21.53 11.96 -0.34
C GLN A 40 -20.62 12.14 0.89
N VAL A 41 -20.29 13.39 1.23
CA VAL A 41 -19.50 13.74 2.43
C VAL A 41 -20.45 13.89 3.62
N THR A 42 -20.55 12.85 4.44
CA THR A 42 -21.38 12.84 5.64
C THR A 42 -20.57 13.11 6.89
N ALA A 43 -21.18 13.77 7.89
CA ALA A 43 -20.52 14.01 9.18
C ALA A 43 -20.18 12.69 9.92
N ARG A 44 -21.06 11.69 9.82
CA ARG A 44 -20.80 10.35 10.40
C ARG A 44 -19.63 9.66 9.70
N GLY A 45 -19.52 9.78 8.37
CA GLY A 45 -18.42 9.21 7.61
C GLY A 45 -17.09 9.86 7.97
N LEU A 46 -17.08 11.18 8.15
CA LEU A 46 -15.90 11.91 8.63
C LEU A 46 -15.50 11.53 10.07
N ALA A 47 -16.46 11.30 10.96
CA ALA A 47 -16.18 10.85 12.32
C ALA A 47 -15.58 9.43 12.32
N VAL A 48 -16.19 8.51 11.57
CA VAL A 48 -15.68 7.13 11.40
C VAL A 48 -14.30 7.13 10.75
N SER A 49 -14.08 7.95 9.72
CA SER A 49 -12.79 8.05 9.05
C SER A 49 -11.71 8.67 9.94
N ALA A 50 -12.05 9.60 10.85
CA ALA A 50 -11.10 10.12 11.83
C ALA A 50 -10.67 9.03 12.84
N VAL A 51 -11.62 8.25 13.38
CA VAL A 51 -11.32 7.15 14.31
C VAL A 51 -10.48 6.06 13.65
N LEU A 52 -10.89 5.61 12.47
CA LEU A 52 -10.12 4.64 11.68
C LEU A 52 -8.77 5.22 11.25
N GLY A 53 -8.73 6.49 10.85
CA GLY A 53 -7.50 7.18 10.46
C GLY A 53 -6.44 7.13 11.56
N VAL A 54 -6.82 7.41 12.82
CA VAL A 54 -5.92 7.28 13.98
C VAL A 54 -5.41 5.84 14.12
N LEU A 55 -6.30 4.86 14.06
CA LEU A 55 -5.94 3.44 14.17
C LEU A 55 -4.95 3.01 13.08
N PHE A 56 -5.24 3.35 11.82
CA PHE A 56 -4.38 2.99 10.69
C PHE A 56 -3.05 3.75 10.73
N CYS A 57 -3.02 5.01 11.16
CA CYS A 57 -1.77 5.75 11.37
C CYS A 57 -0.85 5.09 12.40
N LEU A 58 -1.40 4.56 13.50
CA LEU A 58 -0.63 3.83 14.51
C LEU A 58 -0.06 2.52 13.96
N ILE A 59 -0.87 1.77 13.20
CA ILE A 59 -0.43 0.55 12.52
C ILE A 59 0.70 0.87 11.54
N THR A 60 0.53 1.90 10.71
CA THR A 60 1.53 2.37 9.74
C THR A 60 2.82 2.79 10.41
N HIS A 61 2.78 3.54 11.52
CA HIS A 61 3.99 3.89 12.26
C HIS A 61 4.74 2.67 12.78
N LYS A 62 4.02 1.70 13.35
CA LYS A 62 4.64 0.45 13.80
C LYS A 62 5.31 -0.28 12.64
N LEU A 63 4.60 -0.47 11.53
CA LEU A 63 5.13 -1.16 10.35
C LEU A 63 6.31 -0.43 9.72
N ASN A 64 6.31 0.91 9.73
CA ASN A 64 7.45 1.71 9.29
C ASN A 64 8.70 1.45 10.12
N LEU A 65 8.57 1.47 11.44
CA LEU A 65 9.72 1.33 12.34
C LEU A 65 10.24 -0.12 12.42
N THR A 66 9.39 -1.12 12.18
CA THR A 66 9.79 -2.53 12.29
C THR A 66 10.12 -3.19 10.95
N VAL A 67 9.27 -3.01 9.94
CA VAL A 67 9.38 -3.71 8.64
C VAL A 67 9.93 -2.80 7.55
N GLY A 68 9.66 -1.48 7.64
CA GLY A 68 10.01 -0.48 6.63
C GLY A 68 9.30 -0.66 5.26
N ILE A 69 8.39 -1.63 5.15
CA ILE A 69 7.42 -1.76 4.04
C ILE A 69 6.03 -1.77 4.63
N ILE A 70 5.11 -1.03 3.99
CA ILE A 70 3.70 -1.02 4.35
C ILE A 70 2.89 -1.67 3.23
N PRO A 71 2.11 -2.73 3.50
CA PRO A 71 1.19 -3.28 2.53
C PRO A 71 0.02 -2.32 2.28
N SER A 72 -0.65 -2.44 1.14
CA SER A 72 -1.88 -1.66 0.89
C SER A 72 -2.97 -2.07 1.88
N LEU A 73 -3.48 -1.09 2.64
CA LEU A 73 -4.53 -1.28 3.64
C LEU A 73 -5.91 -0.80 3.15
N ASN A 74 -6.04 -0.53 1.85
CA ASN A 74 -7.25 0.01 1.20
C ASN A 74 -8.50 -0.86 1.46
N VAL A 75 -8.37 -2.17 1.30
CA VAL A 75 -9.44 -3.17 1.50
C VAL A 75 -9.90 -3.19 2.97
N ALA A 76 -8.95 -3.16 3.90
CA ALA A 76 -9.25 -3.15 5.33
C ALA A 76 -9.97 -1.86 5.74
N ALA A 77 -9.55 -0.71 5.19
CA ALA A 77 -10.21 0.58 5.42
C ALA A 77 -11.66 0.58 4.92
N GLY A 78 -11.92 0.04 3.71
CA GLY A 78 -13.28 -0.04 3.15
C GLY A 78 -14.21 -1.01 3.90
N LEU A 79 -13.71 -2.16 4.34
CA LEU A 79 -14.48 -3.14 5.12
C LEU A 79 -14.82 -2.62 6.53
N LEU A 80 -13.82 -2.09 7.25
CA LEU A 80 -14.03 -1.54 8.59
C LEU A 80 -14.89 -0.27 8.56
N GLY A 81 -14.74 0.56 7.53
CA GLY A 81 -15.59 1.73 7.29
C GLY A 81 -17.06 1.33 7.14
N TYR A 82 -17.35 0.35 6.28
CA TYR A 82 -18.70 -0.21 6.11
C TYR A 82 -19.27 -0.71 7.43
N PHE A 83 -18.49 -1.50 8.18
CA PHE A 83 -18.95 -2.09 9.43
C PHE A 83 -19.24 -1.06 10.53
N LEU A 84 -18.35 -0.07 10.71
CA LEU A 84 -18.53 0.96 11.74
C LEU A 84 -19.72 1.85 11.43
N VAL A 85 -19.93 2.25 10.17
CA VAL A 85 -21.11 3.04 9.80
C VAL A 85 -22.38 2.22 9.99
N ARG A 86 -22.40 0.95 9.57
CA ARG A 86 -23.58 0.08 9.77
C ARG A 86 -23.90 -0.15 11.24
N THR A 87 -22.89 -0.29 12.08
CA THR A 87 -23.06 -0.41 13.54
C THR A 87 -23.58 0.90 14.13
N TRP A 88 -23.04 2.04 13.67
CA TRP A 88 -23.48 3.37 14.07
C TRP A 88 -24.94 3.65 13.68
N THR A 89 -25.35 3.30 12.45
CA THR A 89 -26.74 3.47 12.00
C THR A 89 -27.70 2.56 12.76
N ALA A 90 -27.34 1.29 12.98
CA ALA A 90 -28.15 0.38 13.80
C ALA A 90 -28.30 0.86 15.25
N ALA A 91 -27.26 1.46 15.83
CA ALA A 91 -27.33 2.07 17.15
C ALA A 91 -28.25 3.29 17.18
N LEU A 92 -28.19 4.16 16.16
CA LEU A 92 -29.08 5.33 16.03
C LEU A 92 -30.54 4.95 15.79
N GLU A 93 -30.80 3.91 14.99
CA GLU A 93 -32.15 3.37 14.78
C GLU A 93 -32.75 2.85 16.09
N ARG A 94 -31.95 2.17 16.91
CA ARG A 94 -32.38 1.75 18.27
C ARG A 94 -32.67 2.94 19.20
N LEU A 95 -32.06 4.09 18.94
CA LEU A 95 -32.31 5.35 19.66
C LEU A 95 -33.43 6.19 19.04
N GLY A 96 -34.11 5.69 18.00
CA GLY A 96 -35.24 6.37 17.34
C GLY A 96 -34.85 7.50 16.39
N VAL A 97 -33.57 7.63 16.04
CA VAL A 97 -33.08 8.67 15.10
C VAL A 97 -33.10 8.11 13.68
N VAL A 98 -33.93 8.69 12.80
CA VAL A 98 -33.96 8.34 11.38
C VAL A 98 -32.65 8.77 10.73
N SER A 99 -31.80 7.80 10.43
CA SER A 99 -30.52 8.01 9.79
C SER A 99 -30.67 7.88 8.26
N LYS A 100 -29.95 8.71 7.49
CA LYS A 100 -29.88 8.57 6.02
C LYS A 100 -29.36 7.19 5.62
N PRO A 101 -29.81 6.60 4.50
CA PRO A 101 -29.31 5.31 4.02
C PRO A 101 -27.81 5.40 3.73
N PHE A 102 -27.09 4.31 3.97
CA PHE A 102 -25.64 4.24 3.75
C PHE A 102 -25.34 3.86 2.30
N THR A 103 -24.65 4.75 1.58
CA THR A 103 -24.41 4.60 0.14
C THR A 103 -23.00 4.10 -0.16
N LYS A 104 -22.81 3.51 -1.35
CA LYS A 104 -21.50 3.03 -1.84
C LYS A 104 -20.48 4.18 -1.89
N GLN A 105 -20.94 5.37 -2.28
CA GLN A 105 -20.13 6.58 -2.40
C GLN A 105 -19.64 7.07 -1.04
N GLU A 106 -20.51 7.05 -0.01
CA GLU A 106 -20.10 7.39 1.36
C GLU A 106 -19.01 6.46 1.87
N ASN A 107 -19.12 5.15 1.60
CA ASN A 107 -18.07 4.19 1.97
C ASN A 107 -16.74 4.48 1.26
N THR A 108 -16.79 4.84 -0.02
CA THR A 108 -15.60 5.25 -0.79
C THR A 108 -14.97 6.52 -0.22
N VAL A 109 -15.76 7.50 0.24
CA VAL A 109 -15.24 8.71 0.91
C VAL A 109 -14.52 8.34 2.20
N ILE A 110 -15.12 7.47 3.03
CA ILE A 110 -14.50 6.99 4.28
C ILE A 110 -13.18 6.30 3.99
N GLN A 111 -13.18 5.36 3.05
CA GLN A 111 -11.98 4.63 2.64
C GLN A 111 -10.90 5.60 2.15
N THR A 112 -11.26 6.59 1.32
CA THR A 112 -10.32 7.60 0.81
C THR A 112 -9.72 8.44 1.93
N CYS A 113 -10.53 8.89 2.89
CA CYS A 113 -10.05 9.65 4.05
C CYS A 113 -9.07 8.84 4.90
N VAL A 114 -9.40 7.58 5.21
CA VAL A 114 -8.53 6.70 6.00
C VAL A 114 -7.20 6.45 5.27
N VAL A 115 -7.26 6.20 3.95
CA VAL A 115 -6.06 6.01 3.12
C VAL A 115 -5.20 7.26 3.05
N ALA A 116 -5.81 8.44 2.93
CA ALA A 116 -5.08 9.69 3.00
C ALA A 116 -4.37 9.85 4.36
N CYS A 117 -5.06 9.59 5.48
CA CYS A 117 -4.47 9.71 6.82
C CYS A 117 -3.23 8.82 6.99
N TYR A 118 -3.34 7.51 6.73
CA TYR A 118 -2.18 6.63 6.92
C TYR A 118 -1.13 6.80 5.82
N GLY A 119 -1.54 7.20 4.62
CA GLY A 119 -0.63 7.54 3.52
C GLY A 119 0.32 8.68 3.93
N LEU A 120 -0.20 9.70 4.60
CA LEU A 120 0.61 10.79 5.17
C LEU A 120 1.52 10.32 6.31
N ALA A 121 1.05 9.40 7.15
CA ALA A 121 1.92 8.80 8.17
C ALA A 121 3.09 8.01 7.57
N PHE A 122 2.94 7.47 6.36
CA PHE A 122 3.99 6.80 5.61
C PHE A 122 4.92 7.78 4.88
N SER A 123 4.37 8.57 3.96
CA SER A 123 5.14 9.45 3.06
C SER A 123 5.66 10.72 3.75
N GLY A 124 5.02 11.12 4.86
CA GLY A 124 5.38 12.30 5.63
C GLY A 124 6.71 12.19 6.36
N GLY A 125 7.39 11.04 6.34
CA GLY A 125 8.74 10.90 6.89
C GLY A 125 8.83 10.65 8.38
N PHE A 126 7.70 10.43 9.05
CA PHE A 126 7.64 10.16 10.49
C PHE A 126 8.43 8.92 10.92
N GLY A 127 8.58 7.93 10.02
CA GLY A 127 9.39 6.73 10.27
C GLY A 127 10.83 6.81 9.78
N SER A 128 11.25 7.94 9.19
CA SER A 128 12.56 8.08 8.55
C SER A 128 13.22 9.42 8.87
N TYR A 129 13.16 10.39 7.95
CA TYR A 129 13.92 11.64 8.05
C TYR A 129 13.44 12.55 9.18
N MET A 130 12.12 12.61 9.46
CA MET A 130 11.63 13.45 10.57
C MET A 130 12.09 12.96 11.94
N LEU A 131 12.19 11.64 12.12
CA LEU A 131 12.68 11.03 13.36
C LEU A 131 14.21 11.16 13.48
N ALA A 132 14.92 11.10 12.35
CA ALA A 132 16.37 11.25 12.31
C ALA A 132 16.87 12.65 12.68
N MET A 133 16.06 13.69 12.44
CA MET A 133 16.40 15.09 12.74
C MET A 133 16.32 15.44 14.24
N ASP A 134 15.72 14.58 15.06
CA ASP A 134 15.53 14.85 16.49
C ASP A 134 16.86 14.84 17.27
N GLN A 135 16.97 15.75 18.23
CA GLN A 135 18.17 15.88 19.07
C GLN A 135 18.50 14.59 19.82
N ARG A 136 17.50 13.82 20.28
CA ARG A 136 17.76 12.57 20.99
C ARG A 136 18.40 11.54 20.07
N THR A 137 17.96 11.49 18.82
CA THR A 137 18.53 10.58 17.81
C THR A 137 19.98 10.96 17.52
N TYR A 138 20.29 12.26 17.42
CA TYR A 138 21.65 12.76 17.25
C TYR A 138 22.58 12.34 18.41
N GLU A 139 22.12 12.51 19.66
CA GLU A 139 22.88 12.16 20.86
C GLU A 139 23.08 10.65 21.01
N LEU A 140 22.06 9.85 20.63
CA LEU A 140 22.13 8.39 20.64
C LEU A 140 23.17 7.83 19.65
N ILE A 141 23.29 8.44 18.47
CA ILE A 141 24.26 8.04 17.43
C ILE A 141 25.69 8.48 17.80
N GLY A 142 25.81 9.63 18.46
CA GLY A 142 27.07 10.22 18.90
C GLY A 142 27.67 11.21 17.87
N PRO A 143 28.35 12.27 18.34
CA PRO A 143 28.84 13.36 17.49
C PRO A 143 30.03 12.94 16.60
N ASP A 144 30.75 11.89 16.98
CA ASP A 144 31.91 11.38 16.24
C ASP A 144 31.53 10.46 15.07
N TYR A 145 30.23 10.19 14.88
CA TYR A 145 29.77 9.31 13.82
C TYR A 145 29.82 10.03 12.45
N PRO A 146 30.50 9.45 11.44
CA PRO A 146 30.67 10.10 10.14
C PRO A 146 29.32 10.29 9.45
N GLY A 147 28.96 11.55 9.18
CA GLY A 147 27.69 11.94 8.56
C GLY A 147 26.63 12.43 9.56
N ASN A 148 26.85 12.29 10.86
CA ASN A 148 25.97 12.82 11.91
C ASN A 148 26.41 14.23 12.31
N ARG A 149 25.93 15.27 11.61
CA ARG A 149 26.37 16.65 11.86
C ARG A 149 25.36 17.39 12.72
N ALA A 150 25.87 18.23 13.64
CA ALA A 150 25.01 19.08 14.48
C ALA A 150 24.15 20.07 13.67
N VAL A 151 24.54 20.39 12.43
CA VAL A 151 23.75 21.24 11.52
C VAL A 151 22.53 20.55 10.93
N ASP A 152 22.47 19.21 11.00
CA ASP A 152 21.35 18.41 10.50
C ASP A 152 20.26 18.21 11.56
N VAL A 153 20.56 18.60 12.81
CA VAL A 153 19.64 18.48 13.94
C VAL A 153 18.68 19.64 13.96
N MET A 154 17.40 19.32 13.89
CA MET A 154 16.33 20.29 13.93
C MET A 154 15.18 19.65 14.67
N ASN A 155 14.80 20.19 15.84
CA ASN A 155 13.67 19.70 16.62
C ASN A 155 12.37 20.25 16.03
N PRO A 156 11.60 19.47 15.25
CA PRO A 156 10.45 19.99 14.57
C PRO A 156 9.33 20.24 15.59
N SER A 157 8.91 21.50 15.75
CA SER A 157 7.72 21.81 16.54
C SER A 157 6.45 21.28 15.84
N LEU A 158 5.40 20.97 16.61
CA LEU A 158 4.15 20.44 16.04
C LEU A 158 3.55 21.36 14.95
N GLY A 159 3.57 22.68 15.17
CA GLY A 159 3.09 23.63 14.16
C GLY A 159 3.93 23.61 12.87
N TRP A 160 5.24 23.42 13.01
CA TRP A 160 6.15 23.28 11.87
C TRP A 160 5.87 21.99 11.07
N MET A 161 5.65 20.87 11.76
CA MET A 161 5.30 19.59 11.13
C MET A 161 3.98 19.68 10.36
N ILE A 162 2.96 20.33 10.94
CA ILE A 162 1.67 20.55 10.27
C ILE A 162 1.86 21.38 9.00
N GLY A 163 2.65 22.47 9.07
CA GLY A 163 2.95 23.30 7.91
C GLY A 163 3.69 22.54 6.80
N PHE A 164 4.71 21.77 7.17
CA PHE A 164 5.45 20.92 6.24
C PHE A 164 4.53 19.90 5.55
N MET A 165 3.72 19.18 6.34
CA MET A 165 2.78 18.20 5.79
C MET A 165 1.76 18.84 4.86
N PHE A 166 1.25 20.03 5.20
CA PHE A 166 0.31 20.75 4.34
C PHE A 166 0.95 21.09 2.98
N VAL A 167 2.18 21.60 2.97
CA VAL A 167 2.87 21.98 1.72
C VAL A 167 3.15 20.74 0.85
N VAL A 168 3.64 19.65 1.43
CA VAL A 168 4.03 18.45 0.67
C VAL A 168 2.82 17.65 0.18
N SER A 169 1.72 17.61 0.94
CA SER A 169 0.56 16.76 0.61
C SER A 169 -0.32 17.32 -0.52
N PHE A 170 -0.49 18.63 -0.59
CA PHE A 170 -1.44 19.24 -1.52
C PHE A 170 -0.93 19.33 -2.95
N LEU A 171 0.39 19.32 -3.17
CA LEU A 171 0.96 19.46 -4.50
C LEU A 171 0.57 18.30 -5.44
N GLY A 172 0.60 17.07 -4.94
CA GLY A 172 0.24 15.87 -5.71
C GLY A 172 -1.26 15.80 -6.07
N LEU A 173 -2.14 16.46 -5.30
CA LEU A 173 -3.57 16.48 -5.62
C LEU A 173 -3.84 17.23 -6.93
N PHE A 174 -3.16 18.35 -7.16
CA PHE A 174 -3.39 19.17 -8.36
C PHE A 174 -2.81 18.55 -9.63
N SER A 175 -1.69 17.81 -9.54
CA SER A 175 -1.18 17.05 -10.71
C SER A 175 -2.13 15.90 -11.10
N LEU A 176 -2.72 15.21 -10.11
CA LEU A 176 -3.70 14.15 -10.35
C LEU A 176 -4.96 14.66 -11.08
N VAL A 177 -5.38 15.91 -10.86
CA VAL A 177 -6.54 16.48 -11.56
C VAL A 177 -6.34 16.53 -13.07
N ALA A 178 -5.13 16.83 -13.54
CA ALA A 178 -4.83 16.84 -14.97
C ALA A 178 -4.74 15.40 -15.53
N LEU A 179 -4.11 14.50 -14.78
CA LEU A 179 -3.87 13.12 -15.22
C LEU A 179 -5.13 12.25 -15.17
N ARG A 180 -6.10 12.53 -14.31
CA ARG A 180 -7.26 11.63 -14.09
C ARG A 180 -8.06 11.35 -15.35
N LYS A 181 -8.28 12.36 -16.21
CA LYS A 181 -9.04 12.19 -17.46
C LYS A 181 -8.28 11.30 -18.43
N VAL A 182 -7.00 11.61 -18.59
CA VAL A 182 -6.09 10.91 -19.50
C VAL A 182 -5.93 9.45 -19.07
N MET A 183 -5.70 9.19 -17.78
CA MET A 183 -5.51 7.82 -17.28
C MET A 183 -6.80 6.98 -17.29
N VAL A 184 -7.94 7.56 -16.89
CA VAL A 184 -9.20 6.81 -16.70
C VAL A 184 -10.01 6.72 -18.00
N ILE A 185 -10.19 7.83 -18.72
CA ILE A 185 -11.04 7.87 -19.93
C ILE A 185 -10.21 7.55 -21.17
N ASP A 186 -9.08 8.24 -21.37
CA ASP A 186 -8.37 8.17 -22.65
C ASP A 186 -7.55 6.88 -22.78
N TYR A 187 -6.80 6.49 -21.74
CA TYR A 187 -5.96 5.28 -21.73
C TYR A 187 -6.61 4.06 -21.05
N LYS A 188 -7.74 4.22 -20.35
CA LYS A 188 -8.44 3.15 -19.61
C LYS A 188 -7.49 2.29 -18.77
N LEU A 189 -6.53 2.90 -18.07
CA LEU A 189 -5.54 2.19 -17.27
C LEU A 189 -6.18 1.67 -15.99
N THR A 190 -6.38 0.35 -15.92
CA THR A 190 -6.86 -0.32 -14.72
C THR A 190 -5.82 -0.24 -13.62
N TYR A 191 -6.14 0.44 -12.52
CA TYR A 191 -5.32 0.45 -11.32
C TYR A 191 -5.74 -0.71 -10.40
N PRO A 192 -4.98 -1.82 -10.32
CA PRO A 192 -5.48 -3.09 -9.74
C PRO A 192 -5.98 -2.95 -8.30
N SER A 193 -5.29 -2.18 -7.46
CA SER A 193 -5.69 -1.96 -6.06
C SER A 193 -6.98 -1.14 -5.95
N GLY A 194 -7.16 -0.15 -6.83
CA GLY A 194 -8.36 0.70 -6.87
C GLY A 194 -9.57 -0.10 -7.35
N THR A 195 -9.41 -0.86 -8.45
CA THR A 195 -10.45 -1.73 -9.01
C THR A 195 -10.90 -2.79 -8.00
N ALA A 196 -9.97 -3.46 -7.33
CA ALA A 196 -10.30 -4.45 -6.29
C ALA A 196 -11.09 -3.82 -5.13
N THR A 197 -10.71 -2.61 -4.71
CA THR A 197 -11.42 -1.88 -3.64
C THR A 197 -12.83 -1.48 -4.09
N ALA A 198 -13.00 -1.00 -5.32
CA ALA A 198 -14.31 -0.64 -5.87
C ALA A 198 -15.24 -1.86 -5.99
N MET A 199 -14.75 -2.99 -6.51
CA MET A 199 -15.50 -4.24 -6.58
C MET A 199 -15.94 -4.73 -5.19
N LEU A 200 -15.05 -4.60 -4.20
CA LEU A 200 -15.35 -4.97 -2.82
C LEU A 200 -16.43 -4.07 -2.20
N ILE A 201 -16.30 -2.75 -2.34
CA ILE A 201 -17.30 -1.80 -1.83
C ILE A 201 -18.65 -2.06 -2.52
N ASN A 202 -18.67 -2.27 -3.82
CA ASN A 202 -19.90 -2.62 -4.54
C ASN A 202 -20.53 -3.90 -3.99
N SER A 203 -19.72 -4.93 -3.71
CA SER A 203 -20.19 -6.18 -3.11
C SER A 203 -20.81 -5.95 -1.72
N PHE A 204 -20.24 -5.12 -0.84
CA PHE A 204 -20.81 -4.91 0.49
C PHE A 204 -22.22 -4.31 0.51
N HIS A 205 -22.60 -3.61 -0.55
CA HIS A 205 -23.91 -3.00 -0.69
C HIS A 205 -24.91 -3.89 -1.46
N THR A 206 -24.57 -5.13 -1.79
CA THR A 206 -25.52 -6.15 -2.25
C THR A 206 -26.02 -7.01 -1.08
N THR A 207 -27.20 -7.61 -1.23
CA THR A 207 -27.81 -8.47 -0.18
C THR A 207 -26.92 -9.67 0.15
N THR A 208 -26.31 -10.29 -0.86
CA THR A 208 -25.37 -11.42 -0.72
C THR A 208 -24.02 -10.98 -0.14
N GLY A 209 -23.50 -9.81 -0.52
CA GLY A 209 -22.22 -9.33 -0.02
C GLY A 209 -22.29 -8.73 1.38
N ALA A 210 -23.47 -8.30 1.85
CA ALA A 210 -23.68 -7.89 3.25
C ALA A 210 -23.48 -9.07 4.24
N GLU A 211 -23.91 -10.29 3.87
CA GLU A 211 -23.63 -11.50 4.67
C GLU A 211 -22.15 -11.88 4.64
N LEU A 212 -21.51 -11.73 3.48
CA LEU A 212 -20.08 -11.99 3.33
C LEU A 212 -19.24 -11.01 4.17
N ALA A 213 -19.61 -9.73 4.17
CA ALA A 213 -18.99 -8.70 4.99
C ALA A 213 -19.07 -9.02 6.48
N ASP A 214 -20.24 -9.49 6.95
CA ASP A 214 -20.44 -9.88 8.35
C ASP A 214 -19.54 -11.08 8.73
N LYS A 215 -19.48 -12.10 7.85
CA LYS A 215 -18.56 -13.23 8.02
C LYS A 215 -17.09 -12.77 8.06
N GLN A 216 -16.69 -11.85 7.18
CA GLN A 216 -15.33 -11.31 7.13
C GLN A 216 -14.99 -10.50 8.38
N VAL A 217 -15.90 -9.67 8.88
CA VAL A 217 -15.69 -8.91 10.12
C VAL A 217 -15.60 -9.83 11.33
N ARG A 218 -16.46 -10.87 11.40
CA ARG A 218 -16.37 -11.86 12.48
C ARG A 218 -15.05 -12.61 12.46
N CYS A 219 -14.55 -12.94 11.27
CA CYS A 219 -13.25 -13.54 11.05
C CYS A 219 -12.13 -12.60 11.52
N LEU A 220 -12.19 -11.32 11.11
CA LEU A 220 -11.24 -10.28 11.52
C LEU A 220 -11.22 -10.10 13.03
N GLY A 221 -12.38 -10.01 13.69
CA GLY A 221 -12.49 -9.89 15.15
C GLY A 221 -11.90 -11.10 15.87
N LYS A 222 -12.12 -12.32 15.36
CA LYS A 222 -11.54 -13.55 15.91
C LYS A 222 -10.00 -13.51 15.84
N TYR A 223 -9.43 -13.21 14.68
CA TYR A 223 -7.97 -13.18 14.51
C TYR A 223 -7.31 -11.99 15.21
N LEU A 224 -8.00 -10.85 15.31
CA LEU A 224 -7.58 -9.72 16.12
C LEU A 224 -7.49 -10.11 17.60
N SER A 225 -8.50 -10.82 18.11
CA SER A 225 -8.52 -11.31 19.51
C SER A 225 -7.40 -12.31 19.77
N ILE A 226 -7.17 -13.26 18.85
CA ILE A 226 -6.07 -14.22 18.95
C ILE A 226 -4.72 -13.49 18.93
N SER A 227 -4.53 -12.55 18.00
CA SER A 227 -3.29 -11.76 17.89
C SER A 227 -3.08 -10.87 19.11
N PHE A 228 -4.15 -10.34 19.70
CA PHE A 228 -4.10 -9.55 20.93
C PHE A 228 -3.65 -10.41 22.11
N ILE A 229 -4.27 -11.58 22.32
CA ILE A 229 -3.89 -12.52 23.38
C ILE A 229 -2.45 -12.99 23.18
N TRP A 230 -2.03 -13.27 21.95
CA TRP A 230 -0.65 -13.65 21.64
C TRP A 230 0.35 -12.53 21.92
N ASN A 231 0.02 -11.28 21.58
CA ASN A 231 0.87 -10.13 21.92
C ASN A 231 0.92 -9.88 23.42
N CYS A 232 -0.19 -10.05 24.14
CA CYS A 232 -0.19 -9.98 25.61
C CYS A 232 0.72 -11.07 26.18
N PHE A 233 0.61 -12.30 25.69
CA PHE A 233 1.51 -13.39 26.07
C PHE A 233 2.98 -13.02 25.80
N LYS A 234 3.33 -12.62 24.57
CA LYS A 234 4.69 -12.17 24.23
C LYS A 234 5.16 -11.10 25.21
N TRP A 235 4.36 -10.05 25.44
CA TRP A 235 4.71 -8.97 26.36
C TRP A 235 4.96 -9.45 27.80
N PHE A 236 4.15 -10.38 28.32
CA PHE A 236 4.36 -10.98 29.64
C PHE A 236 5.64 -11.83 29.73
N PHE A 237 6.06 -12.42 28.61
CA PHE A 237 7.26 -13.27 28.50
C PHE A 237 8.44 -12.58 27.81
N SER A 238 8.35 -11.28 27.49
CA SER A 238 9.48 -10.45 27.09
C SER A 238 10.22 -10.07 28.37
N GLY A 239 11.45 -10.56 28.52
CA GLY A 239 12.25 -10.29 29.72
C GLY A 239 12.77 -8.84 29.74
N VAL A 240 13.43 -8.46 30.83
CA VAL A 240 14.04 -7.13 30.97
C VAL A 240 15.33 -7.06 30.14
N GLY A 241 15.26 -6.35 29.01
CA GLY A 241 16.39 -6.08 28.11
C GLY A 241 16.33 -6.88 26.80
N ASP A 242 16.98 -6.35 25.74
CA ASP A 242 16.96 -6.85 24.34
C ASP A 242 17.45 -8.29 24.14
N SER A 243 17.89 -8.98 25.19
CA SER A 243 18.55 -10.29 25.15
C SER A 243 17.74 -11.43 25.75
N CYS A 244 16.55 -11.17 26.34
CA CYS A 244 15.79 -12.20 27.04
C CYS A 244 14.28 -12.13 26.78
N GLY A 245 13.65 -13.29 26.62
CA GLY A 245 12.20 -13.43 26.43
C GLY A 245 11.81 -14.47 25.39
N PHE A 246 10.50 -14.68 25.20
CA PHE A 246 9.96 -15.65 24.24
C PHE A 246 10.36 -15.34 22.78
N ASP A 247 10.54 -14.05 22.44
CA ASP A 247 11.00 -13.64 21.12
C ASP A 247 12.46 -14.06 20.83
N ASN A 248 13.25 -14.33 21.88
CA ASN A 248 14.64 -14.80 21.79
C ASN A 248 14.77 -16.31 22.03
N PHE A 249 13.70 -17.09 21.79
CA PHE A 249 13.74 -18.53 22.03
C PHE A 249 14.61 -19.26 20.98
N PRO A 250 15.66 -20.01 21.38
CA PRO A 250 16.56 -20.67 20.45
C PRO A 250 15.93 -21.96 19.88
N SER A 251 14.89 -21.80 19.05
CA SER A 251 14.09 -22.88 18.47
C SER A 251 14.89 -23.88 17.62
N LEU A 252 16.02 -23.43 17.06
CA LEU A 252 16.90 -24.21 16.18
C LEU A 252 18.27 -24.52 16.81
N GLY A 253 18.42 -24.28 18.11
CA GLY A 253 19.65 -24.49 18.87
C GLY A 253 20.52 -23.24 19.05
N LEU A 254 21.45 -23.29 20.00
CA LEU A 254 22.25 -22.14 20.44
C LEU A 254 23.21 -21.61 19.37
N THR A 255 23.75 -22.50 18.51
CA THR A 255 24.66 -22.10 17.42
C THR A 255 23.92 -21.37 16.31
N ALA A 256 22.71 -21.81 15.96
CA ALA A 256 21.85 -21.14 14.99
C ALA A 256 21.36 -19.78 15.52
N PHE A 257 21.02 -19.73 16.81
CA PHE A 257 20.62 -18.49 17.49
C PHE A 257 21.72 -17.42 17.46
N LYS A 258 23.00 -17.79 17.64
CA LYS A 258 24.15 -16.86 17.49
C LYS A 258 24.26 -16.25 16.09
N ASN A 259 23.79 -16.97 15.06
CA ASN A 259 23.74 -16.49 13.68
C ASN A 259 22.39 -15.82 13.36
N THR A 260 21.61 -15.41 14.36
CA THR A 260 20.27 -14.79 14.22
C THR A 260 19.24 -15.67 13.49
N PHE A 261 19.45 -16.99 13.50
CA PHE A 261 18.57 -17.95 12.83
C PHE A 261 17.63 -18.61 13.84
N TYR A 262 16.43 -18.04 14.00
CA TYR A 262 15.39 -18.51 14.93
C TYR A 262 13.99 -18.14 14.44
N PHE A 263 12.96 -18.73 15.05
CA PHE A 263 11.56 -18.39 14.77
C PHE A 263 11.04 -17.34 15.76
N ASP A 264 10.74 -16.13 15.26
CA ASP A 264 10.17 -15.01 16.04
C ASP A 264 8.64 -15.13 16.25
N PHE A 265 7.95 -16.02 15.52
CA PHE A 265 6.48 -16.22 15.62
C PHE A 265 5.68 -14.90 15.65
N SER A 266 6.10 -13.91 14.87
CA SER A 266 5.44 -12.62 14.79
C SER A 266 4.13 -12.75 13.99
N PRO A 267 2.95 -12.45 14.59
CA PRO A 267 1.68 -12.49 13.88
C PRO A 267 1.65 -11.54 12.68
N THR A 268 2.41 -10.45 12.72
CA THR A 268 2.53 -9.50 11.61
C THR A 268 3.14 -10.17 10.38
N TYR A 269 4.24 -10.91 10.53
CA TYR A 269 4.87 -11.62 9.41
C TYR A 269 4.06 -12.84 8.95
N ILE A 270 3.36 -13.52 9.87
CA ILE A 270 2.39 -14.57 9.51
C ILE A 270 1.27 -13.96 8.65
N GLY A 271 0.74 -12.80 9.05
CA GLY A 271 -0.27 -12.06 8.29
C GLY A 271 0.22 -11.65 6.91
N CYS A 272 1.43 -11.08 6.80
CA CYS A 272 2.04 -10.77 5.51
C CYS A 272 2.18 -12.02 4.63
N GLY A 273 2.65 -13.14 5.20
CA GLY A 273 2.78 -14.41 4.48
C GLY A 273 1.45 -14.98 3.97
N LEU A 274 0.34 -14.78 4.67
CA LEU A 274 -0.99 -15.20 4.21
C LEU A 274 -1.49 -14.40 2.99
N ILE A 275 -1.04 -13.16 2.84
CA ILE A 275 -1.41 -12.29 1.71
C ILE A 275 -0.53 -12.58 0.49
N CYS A 276 0.75 -12.88 0.72
CA CYS A 276 1.71 -13.14 -0.35
C CYS A 276 1.46 -14.51 -1.02
N PRO A 277 1.63 -14.62 -2.36
CA PRO A 277 1.59 -15.91 -3.04
C PRO A 277 2.58 -16.90 -2.45
N HIS A 278 2.21 -18.18 -2.39
CA HIS A 278 3.07 -19.24 -1.81
C HIS A 278 4.46 -19.31 -2.46
N ILE A 279 4.56 -19.02 -3.76
CA ILE A 279 5.85 -18.99 -4.47
C ILE A 279 6.81 -17.92 -3.90
N VAL A 280 6.28 -16.75 -3.51
CA VAL A 280 7.06 -15.68 -2.90
C VAL A 280 7.53 -16.09 -1.51
N ASN A 281 6.64 -16.70 -0.71
CA ASN A 281 6.99 -17.19 0.62
C ASN A 281 8.09 -18.25 0.58
N CYS A 282 7.96 -19.24 -0.30
CA CYS A 282 8.96 -20.29 -0.48
C CYS A 282 10.30 -19.73 -0.99
N SER A 283 10.27 -18.81 -1.96
CA SER A 283 11.47 -18.16 -2.49
C SER A 283 12.18 -17.32 -1.43
N THR A 284 11.42 -16.54 -0.64
CA THR A 284 11.95 -15.72 0.46
C THR A 284 12.55 -16.59 1.57
N LEU A 285 11.91 -17.71 1.91
CA LEU A 285 12.44 -18.68 2.87
C LEU A 285 13.76 -19.29 2.38
N LEU A 286 13.81 -19.72 1.11
CA LEU A 286 15.03 -20.26 0.51
C LEU A 286 16.16 -19.21 0.49
N GLY A 287 15.85 -17.96 0.13
CA GLY A 287 16.78 -16.84 0.20
C GLY A 287 17.28 -16.57 1.62
N ALA A 288 16.40 -16.65 2.62
CA ALA A 288 16.77 -16.49 4.02
C ALA A 288 17.70 -17.62 4.51
N ILE A 289 17.46 -18.87 4.10
CA ILE A 289 18.33 -20.01 4.42
C ILE A 289 19.72 -19.83 3.77
N ILE A 290 19.78 -19.43 2.50
CA ILE A 290 21.05 -19.19 1.82
C ILE A 290 21.82 -18.03 2.46
N SER A 291 21.13 -16.92 2.72
CA SER A 291 21.72 -15.71 3.27
C SER A 291 22.19 -15.90 4.71
N TRP A 292 21.28 -16.24 5.63
CA TRP A 292 21.59 -16.32 7.06
C TRP A 292 22.20 -17.66 7.47
N GLY A 293 21.88 -18.74 6.76
CA GLY A 293 22.40 -20.08 7.04
C GLY A 293 23.80 -20.34 6.49
N PHE A 294 24.14 -19.80 5.31
CA PHE A 294 25.42 -20.09 4.64
C PHE A 294 26.28 -18.84 4.41
N LEU A 295 25.72 -17.79 3.80
CA LEU A 295 26.50 -16.63 3.39
C LEU A 295 26.99 -15.81 4.60
N TRP A 296 26.11 -15.58 5.58
CA TRP A 296 26.42 -14.82 6.80
C TRP A 296 27.56 -15.43 7.63
N PRO A 297 27.53 -16.73 8.01
CA PRO A 297 28.65 -17.34 8.70
C PRO A 297 29.92 -17.38 7.84
N TYR A 298 29.80 -17.54 6.52
CA TYR A 298 30.95 -17.52 5.61
C TYR A 298 31.66 -16.15 5.61
N ILE A 299 30.91 -15.05 5.47
CA ILE A 299 31.47 -13.69 5.53
C ILE A 299 32.06 -13.42 6.93
N SER A 300 31.47 -13.96 8.00
CA SER A 300 32.01 -13.84 9.34
C SER A 300 33.42 -14.44 9.48
N THR A 301 33.76 -15.50 8.73
CA THR A 301 35.11 -16.09 8.75
C THR A 301 36.16 -15.28 8.01
N LYS A 302 35.75 -14.27 7.22
CA LYS A 302 36.64 -13.40 6.43
C LYS A 302 36.93 -12.06 7.11
N ALA A 303 36.66 -11.96 8.42
CA ALA A 303 37.09 -10.84 9.24
C ALA A 303 38.61 -10.68 9.17
N GLY A 304 39.09 -9.48 8.83
CA GLY A 304 40.51 -9.17 8.61
C GLY A 304 40.91 -9.05 7.14
N ASP A 305 40.31 -9.87 6.26
CA ASP A 305 40.59 -9.85 4.80
C ASP A 305 39.60 -8.97 4.03
N TRP A 306 38.30 -9.11 4.34
CA TRP A 306 37.22 -8.40 3.62
C TRP A 306 36.74 -7.15 4.36
N TYR A 307 36.86 -7.13 5.69
CA TYR A 307 36.55 -5.99 6.53
C TYR A 307 37.41 -5.99 7.81
N PRO A 308 37.66 -4.82 8.44
CA PRO A 308 38.52 -4.73 9.61
C PRO A 308 37.99 -5.55 10.80
N ALA A 309 38.85 -6.34 11.44
CA ALA A 309 38.46 -7.26 12.53
C ALA A 309 38.13 -6.56 13.87
N ASN A 310 38.43 -5.26 14.02
CA ASN A 310 38.30 -4.51 15.28
C ASN A 310 37.00 -3.68 15.39
N LEU A 311 36.00 -3.95 14.56
CA LEU A 311 34.75 -3.18 14.51
C LEU A 311 33.61 -3.95 15.20
N GLY A 312 32.71 -3.22 15.87
CA GLY A 312 31.51 -3.81 16.46
C GLY A 312 30.59 -4.41 15.40
N SER A 313 29.76 -5.38 15.78
CA SER A 313 28.86 -6.11 14.87
C SER A 313 27.83 -5.22 14.14
N ASN A 314 27.56 -4.02 14.65
CA ASN A 314 26.61 -3.04 14.10
C ASN A 314 27.29 -1.89 13.34
N ASP A 315 28.60 -1.95 13.12
CA ASP A 315 29.31 -0.91 12.36
C ASP A 315 29.14 -1.13 10.85
N PHE A 316 28.73 -0.08 10.12
CA PHE A 316 28.58 -0.10 8.67
C PHE A 316 29.91 -0.34 7.93
N LYS A 317 31.06 -0.12 8.56
CA LYS A 317 32.38 -0.46 8.01
C LYS A 317 32.75 -1.94 8.18
N GLY A 318 32.01 -2.66 9.01
CA GLY A 318 32.18 -4.08 9.31
C GLY A 318 31.13 -4.95 8.61
N LEU A 319 30.76 -6.04 9.28
CA LEU A 319 29.80 -7.03 8.77
C LEU A 319 28.43 -6.43 8.41
N TYR A 320 28.01 -5.36 9.11
CA TYR A 320 26.73 -4.70 8.87
C TYR A 320 26.65 -4.01 7.49
N GLY A 321 27.77 -3.57 6.92
CA GLY A 321 27.81 -2.95 5.58
C GLY A 321 27.42 -3.91 4.44
N TYR A 322 27.56 -5.21 4.65
CA TYR A 322 27.12 -6.24 3.69
C TYR A 322 25.62 -6.56 3.79
N LYS A 323 24.92 -6.00 4.79
CA LYS A 323 23.49 -6.18 4.98
C LYS A 323 22.73 -5.20 4.09
N VAL A 324 22.13 -5.72 3.03
CA VAL A 324 21.18 -4.94 2.21
C VAL A 324 19.79 -5.13 2.79
N PHE A 325 19.00 -4.06 2.81
CA PHE A 325 17.60 -4.12 3.20
C PHE A 325 16.84 -5.07 2.26
N ILE A 326 16.15 -6.06 2.83
CA ILE A 326 15.53 -7.16 2.06
C ILE A 326 14.63 -6.61 0.95
N SER A 327 13.89 -5.55 1.23
CA SER A 327 13.01 -4.88 0.29
C SER A 327 13.73 -4.33 -0.94
N VAL A 328 14.90 -3.72 -0.75
CA VAL A 328 15.73 -3.20 -1.85
C VAL A 328 16.22 -4.35 -2.71
N SER A 329 16.67 -5.44 -2.08
CA SER A 329 17.10 -6.65 -2.80
C SER A 329 15.96 -7.29 -3.60
N VAL A 330 14.74 -7.33 -3.05
CA VAL A 330 13.55 -7.86 -3.74
C VAL A 330 13.18 -6.97 -4.93
N ILE A 331 13.14 -5.64 -4.75
CA ILE A 331 12.82 -4.69 -5.83
C ILE A 331 13.87 -4.79 -6.95
N LEU A 332 15.16 -4.84 -6.59
CA LEU A 332 16.25 -4.95 -7.56
C LEU A 332 16.19 -6.29 -8.30
N GLY A 333 15.95 -7.38 -7.58
CA GLY A 333 15.82 -8.73 -8.15
C GLY A 333 14.64 -8.87 -9.10
N ASP A 334 13.47 -8.36 -8.70
CA ASP A 334 12.28 -8.35 -9.54
C ASP A 334 12.45 -7.45 -10.78
N GLY A 335 13.02 -6.25 -10.59
CA GLY A 335 13.34 -5.35 -11.70
C GLY A 335 14.30 -5.97 -12.71
N LEU A 336 15.36 -6.63 -12.23
CA LEU A 336 16.32 -7.32 -13.09
C LEU A 336 15.70 -8.52 -13.81
N TYR A 337 14.91 -9.34 -13.11
CA TYR A 337 14.21 -10.48 -13.72
C TYR A 337 13.26 -10.03 -14.82
N ASN A 338 12.44 -9.00 -14.56
CA ASN A 338 11.51 -8.47 -15.55
C ASN A 338 12.24 -7.86 -16.75
N LEU A 339 13.35 -7.16 -16.53
CA LEU A 339 14.19 -6.64 -17.61
C LEU A 339 14.72 -7.78 -18.50
N ILE A 340 15.30 -8.82 -17.89
CA ILE A 340 15.82 -9.98 -18.62
C ILE A 340 14.69 -10.70 -19.36
N LYS A 341 13.53 -10.89 -18.72
CA LYS A 341 12.35 -11.53 -19.32
C LYS A 341 11.84 -10.75 -20.52
N ILE A 342 11.74 -9.43 -20.42
CA ILE A 342 11.32 -8.56 -21.53
C ILE A 342 12.33 -8.68 -22.67
N ILE A 343 13.64 -8.56 -22.39
CA ILE A 343 14.69 -8.71 -23.40
C ILE A 343 14.58 -10.08 -24.09
N TYR A 344 14.42 -11.16 -23.32
CA TYR A 344 14.25 -12.50 -23.85
C TYR A 344 12.99 -12.64 -24.71
N ALA A 345 11.85 -12.14 -24.23
CA ALA A 345 10.58 -12.18 -24.97
C ALA A 345 10.68 -11.36 -26.27
N THR A 346 11.30 -10.17 -26.23
CA THR A 346 11.54 -9.33 -27.40
C THR A 346 12.46 -10.03 -28.40
N ILE A 347 13.56 -10.62 -27.95
CA ILE A 347 14.46 -11.40 -28.83
C ILE A 347 13.70 -12.57 -29.45
N LYS A 348 12.94 -13.32 -28.65
CA LYS A 348 12.12 -14.46 -29.11
C LYS A 348 11.06 -14.03 -30.12
N GLU A 349 10.36 -12.92 -29.89
CA GLU A 349 9.37 -12.39 -30.83
C GLU A 349 10.02 -11.84 -32.11
N ILE A 350 11.18 -11.21 -32.03
CA ILE A 350 11.94 -10.79 -33.23
C ILE A 350 12.40 -12.03 -34.03
N MET A 351 12.86 -13.08 -33.37
CA MET A 351 13.24 -14.35 -34.02
C MET A 351 12.03 -15.06 -34.63
N ASN A 352 10.89 -15.08 -33.92
CA ASN A 352 9.64 -15.67 -34.40
C ASN A 352 9.00 -14.85 -35.54
N ALA A 353 9.06 -13.53 -35.49
CA ALA A 353 8.59 -12.64 -36.55
C ALA A 353 9.43 -12.78 -37.82
N ARG A 354 10.75 -12.94 -37.68
CA ARG A 354 11.64 -13.32 -38.78
C ARG A 354 11.33 -14.72 -39.33
N ALA A 355 10.85 -15.64 -38.49
CA ALA A 355 10.44 -16.99 -38.92
C ALA A 355 9.02 -17.06 -39.52
N LYS A 356 8.13 -16.13 -39.17
CA LYS A 356 6.70 -16.09 -39.58
C LYS A 356 6.38 -15.07 -40.67
N GLN A 357 7.37 -14.54 -41.36
CA GLN A 357 7.23 -13.64 -42.52
C GLN A 357 6.65 -14.39 -43.75
N GLY A 358 5.44 -14.95 -43.59
CA GLY A 358 4.73 -15.76 -44.58
C GLY A 358 3.23 -15.97 -44.34
N ARG A 359 2.67 -15.75 -43.13
CA ARG A 359 1.20 -15.87 -42.92
C ARG A 359 0.69 -14.95 -41.80
N LEU A 360 -0.04 -13.90 -42.17
CA LEU A 360 -0.89 -13.09 -41.31
C LEU A 360 -2.36 -13.52 -41.50
N PRO A 361 -3.12 -13.87 -40.44
CA PRO A 361 -4.58 -13.87 -40.50
C PRO A 361 -5.12 -12.51 -40.00
N LEU A 362 -5.94 -11.88 -40.83
CA LEU A 362 -6.80 -10.75 -40.47
C LEU A 362 -7.98 -11.28 -39.65
N VAL A 363 -7.99 -11.05 -38.35
CA VAL A 363 -9.18 -11.26 -37.51
C VAL A 363 -10.04 -10.00 -37.62
N ARG A 364 -11.19 -10.10 -38.30
CA ARG A 364 -12.29 -9.14 -38.20
C ARG A 364 -13.05 -9.44 -36.91
N VAL A 365 -13.02 -8.50 -35.95
CA VAL A 365 -13.90 -8.51 -34.79
C VAL A 365 -15.28 -8.07 -35.27
N GLN A 366 -16.26 -8.95 -35.12
CA GLN A 366 -17.68 -8.69 -35.33
C GLN A 366 -18.22 -8.09 -34.03
N GLU A 367 -18.67 -6.84 -34.07
CA GLU A 367 -19.28 -6.18 -32.91
C GLU A 367 -20.71 -6.69 -32.74
N ASP A 368 -20.94 -7.50 -31.70
CA ASP A 368 -22.25 -7.98 -31.28
C ASP A 368 -22.98 -6.96 -30.38
N ASP A 369 -24.30 -7.11 -30.29
CA ASP A 369 -25.29 -6.25 -29.63
C ASP A 369 -25.02 -5.97 -28.13
N GLU A 370 -24.20 -6.78 -27.44
CA GLU A 370 -23.71 -6.50 -26.09
C GLU A 370 -22.77 -5.28 -26.02
N GLY A 371 -22.00 -5.03 -27.09
CA GLY A 371 -21.14 -3.85 -27.20
C GLY A 371 -21.93 -2.54 -27.18
N SER A 372 -23.18 -2.56 -27.65
CA SER A 372 -24.06 -1.37 -27.66
C SER A 372 -24.51 -0.97 -26.25
N LYS A 373 -24.84 -1.95 -25.40
CA LYS A 373 -25.22 -1.73 -24.00
C LYS A 373 -24.04 -1.29 -23.15
N LEU A 374 -22.89 -1.97 -23.31
CA LEU A 374 -21.63 -1.59 -22.68
C LEU A 374 -21.23 -0.16 -23.08
N SER A 375 -21.39 0.22 -24.35
CA SER A 375 -21.11 1.57 -24.85
C SER A 375 -22.02 2.65 -24.24
N ALA A 376 -23.32 2.34 -24.05
CA ALA A 376 -24.26 3.26 -23.42
C ALA A 376 -23.98 3.47 -21.91
N GLU A 377 -23.60 2.40 -21.21
CA GLU A 377 -23.19 2.45 -19.81
C GLU A 377 -21.86 3.21 -19.63
N GLU A 378 -20.85 2.89 -20.46
CA GLU A 378 -19.58 3.62 -20.49
C GLU A 378 -19.80 5.12 -20.74
N LYS A 379 -20.70 5.47 -21.67
CA LYS A 379 -21.02 6.87 -21.96
C LYS A 379 -21.62 7.59 -20.75
N HIS A 380 -22.55 6.96 -20.04
CA HIS A 380 -23.14 7.53 -18.83
C HIS A 380 -22.11 7.70 -17.70
N LEU A 381 -21.23 6.71 -17.50
CA LEU A 381 -20.16 6.78 -16.50
C LEU A 381 -19.17 7.91 -16.82
N ASN A 382 -18.80 8.06 -18.10
CA ASN A 382 -17.93 9.13 -18.57
C ASN A 382 -18.57 10.52 -18.39
N GLU A 383 -19.86 10.67 -18.68
CA GLU A 383 -20.59 11.92 -18.46
C GLU A 383 -20.63 12.28 -16.96
N THR A 384 -20.90 11.30 -16.09
CA THR A 384 -20.88 11.49 -14.64
C THR A 384 -19.49 11.89 -14.13
N PHE A 385 -18.44 11.23 -14.63
CA PHE A 385 -17.04 11.53 -14.25
C PHE A 385 -16.62 12.94 -14.69
N ILE A 386 -17.05 13.38 -15.87
CA ILE A 386 -16.72 14.72 -16.38
C ILE A 386 -17.50 15.82 -15.65
N LYS A 387 -18.76 15.55 -15.25
CA LYS A 387 -19.64 16.50 -14.58
C LYS A 387 -19.02 17.12 -13.32
N ASP A 388 -18.27 16.34 -12.53
CA ASP A 388 -17.59 16.78 -11.32
C ASP A 388 -16.10 17.13 -11.57
N SER A 389 -15.79 17.72 -12.73
CA SER A 389 -14.43 18.16 -13.07
C SER A 389 -14.07 19.53 -12.55
N ILE A 390 -12.94 19.59 -11.86
CA ILE A 390 -12.29 20.83 -11.46
C ILE A 390 -11.81 21.53 -12.75
N PRO A 391 -12.12 22.82 -12.94
CA PRO A 391 -11.67 23.55 -14.12
C PRO A 391 -10.15 23.46 -14.29
N PRO A 392 -9.63 23.20 -15.51
CA PRO A 392 -8.20 23.01 -15.73
C PRO A 392 -7.37 24.25 -15.39
N TRP A 393 -7.94 25.44 -15.53
CA TRP A 393 -7.29 26.69 -15.10
C TRP A 393 -7.10 26.75 -13.58
N LEU A 394 -8.09 26.28 -12.81
CA LEU A 394 -8.04 26.24 -11.34
C LEU A 394 -7.03 25.18 -10.89
N ALA A 395 -6.99 24.04 -11.58
CA ALA A 395 -6.00 23.00 -11.33
C ALA A 395 -4.57 23.48 -11.61
N GLY A 396 -4.35 24.11 -12.77
CA GLY A 396 -3.06 24.66 -13.17
C GLY A 396 -2.58 25.78 -12.26
N SER A 397 -3.46 26.73 -11.91
CA SER A 397 -3.11 27.82 -10.97
C SER A 397 -2.85 27.31 -9.55
N GLY A 398 -3.61 26.32 -9.07
CA GLY A 398 -3.36 25.66 -7.79
C GLY A 398 -2.02 24.93 -7.75
N TYR A 399 -1.69 24.20 -8.82
CA TYR A 399 -0.38 23.54 -8.96
C TYR A 399 0.76 24.55 -8.97
N VAL A 400 0.68 25.60 -9.80
CA VAL A 400 1.74 26.63 -9.89
C VAL A 400 1.90 27.37 -8.56
N GLY A 401 0.79 27.73 -7.89
CA GLY A 401 0.83 28.40 -6.59
C GLY A 401 1.48 27.54 -5.51
N LEU A 402 1.09 26.28 -5.37
CA LEU A 402 1.67 25.36 -4.38
C LEU A 402 3.10 24.94 -4.73
N ALA A 403 3.44 24.84 -6.02
CA ALA A 403 4.79 24.60 -6.47
C ALA A 403 5.70 25.78 -6.08
N ALA A 404 5.26 27.02 -6.30
CA ALA A 404 6.00 28.21 -5.90
C ALA A 404 6.20 28.26 -4.38
N ILE A 405 5.16 27.96 -3.60
CA ILE A 405 5.26 27.88 -2.13
C ILE A 405 6.25 26.78 -1.72
N SER A 406 6.18 25.60 -2.35
CA SER A 406 7.10 24.49 -2.07
C SER A 406 8.56 24.84 -2.41
N ILE A 407 8.80 25.46 -3.57
CA ILE A 407 10.12 25.89 -4.03
C ILE A 407 10.72 26.95 -3.10
N ALA A 408 9.91 27.82 -2.50
CA ALA A 408 10.37 28.81 -1.53
C ALA A 408 10.56 28.21 -0.12
N THR A 409 9.62 27.40 0.35
CA THR A 409 9.56 26.92 1.74
C THR A 409 10.54 25.77 1.98
N VAL A 410 10.68 24.82 1.03
CA VAL A 410 11.55 23.65 1.22
C VAL A 410 13.03 24.05 1.42
N PRO A 411 13.61 24.99 0.66
CA PRO A 411 14.98 25.46 0.92
C PRO A 411 15.13 26.29 2.19
N MET A 412 14.07 26.97 2.66
CA MET A 412 14.08 27.66 3.95
C MET A 412 14.06 26.68 5.13
N ILE A 413 13.35 25.57 4.96
CA ILE A 413 13.29 24.48 5.93
C ILE A 413 14.60 23.69 5.94
N PHE A 414 15.06 23.29 4.75
CA PHE A 414 16.23 22.46 4.55
C PHE A 414 17.24 23.24 3.70
N PRO A 415 18.14 24.04 4.33
CA PRO A 415 19.11 24.86 3.61
C PRO A 415 20.01 24.06 2.64
N GLN A 416 20.15 22.76 2.87
CA GLN A 416 20.91 21.84 2.04
C GLN A 416 20.20 21.51 0.71
N ILE A 417 18.87 21.58 0.69
CA ILE A 417 18.06 21.33 -0.51
C ILE A 417 17.93 22.64 -1.28
N LYS A 418 18.71 22.77 -2.35
CA LYS A 418 18.67 23.94 -3.21
C LYS A 418 17.38 23.98 -4.02
N TRP A 419 16.86 25.18 -4.27
CA TRP A 419 15.59 25.43 -4.98
C TRP A 419 15.49 24.73 -6.34
N TYR A 420 16.60 24.60 -7.08
CA TYR A 420 16.63 23.95 -8.39
C TYR A 420 16.42 22.43 -8.31
N LEU A 421 16.79 21.79 -7.20
CA LEU A 421 16.52 20.36 -6.99
C LEU A 421 15.03 20.13 -6.81
N VAL A 422 14.38 20.99 -6.03
CA VAL A 422 12.92 20.98 -5.85
C VAL A 422 12.23 21.21 -7.19
N LEU A 423 12.65 22.23 -7.96
CA LEU A 423 12.11 22.48 -9.29
C LEU A 423 12.27 21.28 -10.23
N SER A 424 13.46 20.67 -10.26
CA SER A 424 13.74 19.51 -11.12
C SER A 424 12.85 18.31 -10.77
N ALA A 425 12.60 18.05 -9.48
CA ALA A 425 11.70 17.00 -9.05
C ALA A 425 10.25 17.28 -9.48
N MET A 426 9.80 18.54 -9.40
CA MET A 426 8.44 18.92 -9.82
C MET A 426 8.25 18.84 -11.33
N VAL A 427 9.24 19.28 -12.10
CA VAL A 427 9.22 19.17 -13.56
C VAL A 427 9.27 17.70 -14.00
N ALA A 428 10.10 16.87 -13.36
CA ALA A 428 10.15 15.44 -13.64
C ALA A 428 8.81 14.75 -13.39
N LEU A 429 8.09 15.13 -12.33
CA LEU A 429 6.75 14.60 -12.03
C LEU A 429 5.69 14.98 -13.07
N LEU A 430 5.90 16.07 -13.81
CA LEU A 430 4.97 16.55 -14.83
C LEU A 430 5.29 15.97 -16.22
N LEU A 431 6.52 15.49 -16.41
CA LEU A 431 7.01 14.82 -17.62
C LEU A 431 6.82 13.30 -17.60
N ALA A 432 6.72 12.70 -16.41
CA ALA A 432 6.39 11.30 -16.19
C ALA A 432 4.88 11.07 -16.31
#